data_AF-A0AAP6EGH3-F1
#
_entry.id   AF-A0AAP6EGH3-F1
#
_cell.length_a   1.000
_cell.length_b   1.000
_cell.length_c   1.000
_cell.angle_alpha   90.00
_cell.angle_beta   90.00
_cell.angle_gamma   90.00
#
_symmetry.space_group_name_H-M   'P 1'
#
loop_
_entity.id
_entity.type
_entity.pdbx_description
1 polymer ?
#
loop_
_entity_poly.entity_id
_entity_poly.type
_entity_poly.pdbx_seq_one_letter_code
_entity_poly.pdbx_strand_id
1 'polypeptide(L)'
;MNPRTRQHALLGTVTAVTLLAGGTAAAASSPGIKASTLGAQAAQSGRYFGTAVASGRLGDGTYTGILNREFNQVTAENEMKWDTVEPSRGSFNFGPGDRIASQASSHGQKLRGHTMVWYQQLPNWVKSIGDANTVRSVMNNHITQLANHYKGRIHSWDVVNEAFEDGGSGRHRSSVFQDRLGDGYIETAFRTARSADPAAKLCYNDYNIEDWNAAKTQGVYRMVRDFKSRGVP
;
A
#
# COMPACT_ATOMS: atom_id res chain seq x y z
N MET A 1 -46.30 -53.80 60.76
CA MET A 1 -45.74 -52.78 59.85
C MET A 1 -44.23 -52.95 59.85
N ASN A 2 -43.69 -53.35 58.70
CA ASN A 2 -42.51 -54.20 58.55
C ASN A 2 -41.14 -53.50 58.67
N PRO A 3 -40.04 -54.26 58.89
CA PRO A 3 -38.88 -53.84 59.68
C PRO A 3 -37.57 -53.58 58.90
N ARG A 4 -36.62 -52.95 59.62
CA ARG A 4 -35.14 -53.05 59.63
C ARG A 4 -34.39 -53.67 58.42
N THR A 5 -33.32 -52.98 57.98
CA THR A 5 -31.93 -53.51 57.73
C THR A 5 -31.02 -52.36 57.26
N ARG A 6 -29.95 -51.97 58.00
CA ARG A 6 -28.55 -52.46 58.01
C ARG A 6 -27.77 -52.33 56.68
N GLN A 7 -26.62 -51.67 56.80
CA GLN A 7 -25.59 -51.38 55.80
C GLN A 7 -25.01 -52.64 55.14
N HIS A 8 -24.69 -52.55 53.85
CA HIS A 8 -23.59 -53.29 53.22
C HIS A 8 -22.92 -52.42 52.17
N ALA A 9 -21.59 -52.33 52.24
CA ALA A 9 -20.72 -51.72 51.26
C ALA A 9 -20.64 -52.57 50.00
N LEU A 10 -20.59 -51.94 48.82
CA LEU A 10 -20.02 -52.55 47.62
C LEU A 10 -19.01 -51.57 47.02
N LEU A 11 -17.74 -52.02 46.99
CA LEU A 11 -16.68 -51.47 46.15
C LEU A 11 -17.12 -51.63 44.68
N GLY A 12 -17.33 -50.51 43.99
CA GLY A 12 -17.47 -50.47 42.54
C GLY A 12 -16.13 -50.16 41.89
N THR A 13 -15.56 -51.15 41.19
CA THR A 13 -14.41 -51.00 40.30
C THR A 13 -14.66 -49.95 39.22
N VAL A 14 -13.81 -48.91 39.17
CA VAL A 14 -13.79 -47.94 38.08
C VAL A 14 -13.05 -48.55 36.89
N THR A 15 -13.79 -48.98 35.88
CA THR A 15 -13.21 -49.37 34.58
C THR A 15 -12.96 -48.09 33.78
N ALA A 16 -11.71 -47.66 33.70
CA ALA A 16 -11.32 -46.54 32.85
C ALA A 16 -11.42 -46.96 31.37
N VAL A 17 -12.41 -46.40 30.66
CA VAL A 17 -12.50 -46.51 29.20
C VAL A 17 -11.64 -45.41 28.61
N THR A 18 -10.43 -45.75 28.16
CA THR A 18 -9.58 -44.87 27.37
C THR A 18 -10.15 -44.82 25.95
N LEU A 19 -10.93 -43.77 25.63
CA LEU A 19 -11.24 -43.44 24.24
C LEU A 19 -9.97 -42.90 23.57
N LEU A 20 -9.32 -43.76 22.77
CA LEU A 20 -8.34 -43.34 21.77
C LEU A 20 -9.10 -42.62 20.65
N ALA A 21 -9.30 -41.32 20.81
CA ALA A 21 -9.67 -40.46 19.68
C ALA A 21 -8.47 -40.38 18.74
N GLY A 22 -8.44 -41.25 17.74
CA GLY A 22 -7.52 -41.18 16.60
C GLY A 22 -7.82 -39.94 15.76
N GLY A 23 -7.36 -38.78 16.24
CA GLY A 23 -7.33 -37.56 15.45
C GLY A 23 -6.20 -37.67 14.43
N THR A 24 -6.52 -38.03 13.18
CA THR A 24 -5.61 -37.75 12.07
C THR A 24 -5.46 -36.24 12.00
N ALA A 25 -4.34 -35.72 12.53
CA ALA A 25 -3.93 -34.36 12.24
C ALA A 25 -3.79 -34.28 10.72
N ALA A 26 -4.76 -33.65 10.06
CA ALA A 26 -4.63 -33.30 8.65
C ALA A 26 -3.41 -32.39 8.58
N ALA A 27 -2.28 -32.93 8.11
CA ALA A 27 -1.10 -32.15 7.85
C ALA A 27 -1.54 -31.01 6.93
N ALA A 28 -1.51 -29.78 7.44
CA ALA A 28 -1.76 -28.60 6.63
C ALA A 28 -0.74 -28.68 5.48
N SER A 29 -1.22 -28.97 4.27
CA SER A 29 -0.38 -28.99 3.09
C SER A 29 0.26 -27.60 2.98
N SER A 30 1.57 -27.50 3.19
CA SER A 30 2.31 -26.29 2.87
C SER A 30 1.88 -25.87 1.47
N PRO A 31 1.46 -24.61 1.24
CA PRO A 31 1.13 -24.18 -0.10
C PRO A 31 2.40 -24.32 -0.94
N GLY A 32 2.49 -25.42 -1.67
CA GLY A 32 3.68 -25.76 -2.44
C GLY A 32 3.95 -24.72 -3.52
N ILE A 33 5.14 -24.78 -4.08
CA ILE A 33 5.47 -24.06 -5.32
C ILE A 33 4.54 -24.62 -6.41
N LYS A 34 3.65 -23.77 -6.93
CA LYS A 34 2.62 -24.08 -7.93
C LYS A 34 2.92 -23.46 -9.30
N ALA A 35 3.94 -22.61 -9.40
CA ALA A 35 4.34 -21.95 -10.63
C ALA A 35 5.87 -21.73 -10.68
N SER A 36 6.38 -21.47 -11.88
CA SER A 36 7.81 -21.33 -12.16
C SER A 36 8.37 -19.90 -12.01
N THR A 37 7.52 -18.90 -11.77
CA THR A 37 7.92 -17.50 -11.57
C THR A 37 7.26 -16.90 -10.34
N LEU A 38 7.88 -15.88 -9.74
CA LEU A 38 7.37 -15.24 -8.53
C LEU A 38 5.97 -14.65 -8.73
N GLY A 39 5.76 -13.94 -9.85
CA GLY A 39 4.49 -13.35 -10.22
C GLY A 39 3.39 -14.39 -10.43
N ALA A 40 3.71 -15.50 -11.12
CA ALA A 40 2.76 -16.57 -11.36
C ALA A 40 2.39 -17.31 -10.05
N GLN A 41 3.35 -17.46 -9.12
CA GLN A 41 3.10 -18.03 -7.81
C GLN A 41 2.16 -17.14 -6.98
N ALA A 42 2.38 -15.82 -6.97
CA ALA A 42 1.50 -14.89 -6.25
C ALA A 42 0.08 -14.87 -6.83
N ALA A 43 -0.05 -14.96 -8.16
CA ALA A 43 -1.32 -14.95 -8.87
C ALA A 43 -2.26 -16.10 -8.45
N GLN A 44 -1.72 -17.24 -7.98
CA GLN A 44 -2.50 -18.36 -7.45
C GLN A 44 -3.39 -17.98 -6.25
N SER A 45 -3.10 -16.86 -5.59
CA SER A 45 -3.86 -16.32 -4.45
C SER A 45 -4.52 -14.98 -4.75
N GLY A 46 -4.61 -14.59 -6.04
CA GLY A 46 -5.14 -13.28 -6.45
C GLY A 46 -4.23 -12.10 -6.09
N ARG A 47 -2.98 -12.35 -5.70
CA ARG A 47 -1.97 -11.33 -5.37
C ARG A 47 -1.04 -11.09 -6.56
N TYR A 48 -0.33 -9.98 -6.52
CA TYR A 48 0.79 -9.70 -7.41
C TYR A 48 2.12 -9.82 -6.65
N PHE A 49 3.20 -10.03 -7.39
CA PHE A 49 4.58 -9.96 -6.92
C PHE A 49 5.30 -8.91 -7.77
N GLY A 50 5.74 -7.82 -7.15
CA GLY A 50 6.25 -6.66 -7.86
C GLY A 50 7.64 -6.22 -7.43
N THR A 51 8.19 -5.28 -8.18
CA THR A 51 9.51 -4.68 -7.94
C THR A 51 9.54 -3.19 -8.31
N ALA A 52 10.49 -2.45 -7.73
CA ALA A 52 10.80 -1.08 -8.15
C ALA A 52 11.71 -1.08 -9.37
N VAL A 53 11.47 -0.14 -10.30
CA VAL A 53 12.16 -0.06 -11.58
C VAL A 53 12.71 1.34 -11.81
N ALA A 54 14.00 1.39 -12.17
CA ALA A 54 14.64 2.59 -12.70
C ALA A 54 14.64 2.55 -14.23
N SER A 55 14.11 3.59 -14.86
CA SER A 55 14.04 3.72 -16.32
C SER A 55 15.41 3.63 -17.00
N GLY A 56 16.47 4.12 -16.35
CA GLY A 56 17.85 4.02 -16.83
C GLY A 56 18.41 2.60 -16.90
N ARG A 57 17.75 1.62 -16.27
CA ARG A 57 18.14 0.19 -16.30
C ARG A 57 17.43 -0.60 -17.40
N LEU A 58 16.45 -0.01 -18.10
CA LEU A 58 15.67 -0.72 -19.13
C LEU A 58 16.48 -1.08 -20.38
N GLY A 59 17.70 -0.55 -20.55
CA GLY A 59 18.63 -0.99 -21.59
C GLY A 59 19.46 -2.22 -21.23
N ASP A 60 19.43 -2.68 -19.97
CA ASP A 60 20.16 -3.86 -19.52
C ASP A 60 19.30 -5.13 -19.73
N GLY A 61 19.79 -6.01 -20.60
CA GLY A 61 19.10 -7.26 -20.96
C GLY A 61 18.96 -8.24 -19.80
N THR A 62 19.92 -8.27 -18.87
CA THR A 62 19.83 -9.13 -17.67
C THR A 62 18.77 -8.59 -16.72
N TYR A 63 18.80 -7.27 -16.49
CA TYR A 63 17.82 -6.59 -15.65
C TYR A 63 16.40 -6.78 -16.18
N THR A 64 16.18 -6.48 -17.46
CA THR A 64 14.86 -6.61 -18.11
C THR A 64 14.42 -8.05 -18.26
N GLY A 65 15.34 -8.99 -18.50
CA GLY A 65 15.05 -10.42 -18.54
C GLY A 65 14.49 -10.94 -17.22
N ILE A 66 15.08 -10.55 -16.09
CA ILE A 66 14.57 -10.90 -14.75
C ILE A 66 13.25 -10.16 -14.48
N LEU A 67 13.20 -8.86 -14.75
CA LEU A 67 12.02 -8.01 -14.54
C LEU A 67 10.77 -8.60 -15.19
N ASN A 68 10.88 -8.92 -16.49
CA ASN A 68 9.76 -9.32 -17.31
C ASN A 68 9.35 -10.78 -17.07
N ARG A 69 10.27 -11.63 -16.61
CA ARG A 69 9.99 -13.04 -16.30
C ARG A 69 9.37 -13.21 -14.92
N GLU A 70 9.93 -12.55 -13.90
CA GLU A 70 9.60 -12.84 -12.51
C GLU A 70 8.46 -12.00 -11.94
N PHE A 71 8.26 -10.78 -12.43
CA PHE A 71 7.35 -9.82 -11.80
C PHE A 71 6.12 -9.53 -12.65
N ASN A 72 4.96 -9.38 -12.01
CA ASN A 72 3.69 -9.00 -12.66
C ASN A 72 3.16 -7.64 -12.19
N GLN A 73 3.99 -6.88 -11.48
CA GLN A 73 3.74 -5.50 -11.10
C GLN A 73 5.05 -4.72 -11.01
N VAL A 74 5.05 -3.46 -11.45
CA VAL A 74 6.19 -2.56 -11.34
C VAL A 74 5.82 -1.22 -10.74
N THR A 75 6.74 -0.63 -10.00
CA THR A 75 6.64 0.71 -9.42
C THR A 75 7.82 1.53 -9.95
N ALA A 76 7.60 2.75 -10.44
CA ALA A 76 8.71 3.63 -10.80
C ALA A 76 9.50 4.02 -9.53
N GLU A 77 10.83 3.92 -9.57
CA GLU A 77 11.67 4.19 -8.39
C GLU A 77 11.72 5.69 -8.07
N ASN A 78 11.94 6.53 -9.09
CA ASN A 78 11.97 7.99 -8.95
C ASN A 78 11.20 8.74 -10.06
N GLU A 79 10.94 8.07 -11.17
CA GLU A 79 10.48 8.69 -12.42
C GLU A 79 9.07 9.28 -12.37
N MET A 80 8.30 8.95 -11.33
CA MET A 80 6.96 9.49 -11.10
C MET A 80 6.89 10.40 -9.87
N LYS A 81 8.03 10.76 -9.26
CA LYS A 81 8.09 11.73 -8.16
C LYS A 81 8.03 13.16 -8.69
N TRP A 82 7.60 14.08 -7.83
CA TRP A 82 7.22 15.44 -8.24
C TRP A 82 8.37 16.21 -8.89
N ASP A 83 9.59 16.15 -8.35
CA ASP A 83 10.74 16.85 -8.93
C ASP A 83 11.12 16.39 -10.35
N THR A 84 10.84 15.12 -10.66
CA THR A 84 11.07 14.55 -11.98
C THR A 84 9.92 14.91 -12.93
N VAL A 85 8.68 14.82 -12.44
CA VAL A 85 7.47 15.01 -13.25
C VAL A 85 7.18 16.48 -13.51
N GLU A 86 7.39 17.38 -12.55
CA GLU A 86 7.10 18.82 -12.69
C GLU A 86 8.26 19.67 -12.11
N PRO A 87 9.45 19.62 -12.72
CA PRO A 87 10.66 20.29 -12.22
C PRO A 87 10.50 21.81 -12.14
N SER A 88 9.65 22.40 -12.99
CA SER A 88 9.22 23.80 -12.93
C SER A 88 7.70 23.89 -13.08
N ARG A 89 7.10 24.89 -12.44
CA ARG A 89 5.64 25.04 -12.35
C ARG A 89 4.98 25.00 -13.73
N GLY A 90 4.09 24.02 -13.95
CA GLY A 90 3.36 23.84 -15.19
C GLY A 90 4.15 23.18 -16.34
N SER A 91 5.42 22.86 -16.14
CA SER A 91 6.26 22.18 -17.14
C SER A 91 6.41 20.71 -16.78
N PHE A 92 5.55 19.87 -17.36
CA PHE A 92 5.52 18.44 -17.06
C PHE A 92 6.47 17.62 -17.95
N ASN A 93 7.24 16.73 -17.34
CA ASN A 93 8.10 15.75 -17.99
C ASN A 93 7.69 14.33 -17.60
N PHE A 94 6.81 13.71 -18.38
CA PHE A 94 6.36 12.33 -18.16
C PHE A 94 7.26 11.26 -18.80
N GLY A 95 8.25 11.67 -19.61
CA GLY A 95 9.04 10.75 -20.44
C GLY A 95 9.68 9.59 -19.67
N PRO A 96 10.38 9.82 -18.55
CA PRO A 96 10.96 8.74 -17.74
C PRO A 96 9.91 7.75 -17.22
N GLY A 97 8.78 8.25 -16.69
CA GLY A 97 7.69 7.42 -16.19
C GLY A 97 6.96 6.67 -17.31
N ASP A 98 6.82 7.28 -18.48
CA ASP A 98 6.21 6.68 -19.67
C ASP A 98 6.98 5.48 -20.21
N ARG A 99 8.32 5.49 -20.09
CA ARG A 99 9.15 4.32 -20.44
C ARG A 99 8.80 3.12 -19.56
N ILE A 100 8.68 3.33 -18.26
CA ILE A 100 8.32 2.27 -17.31
C ILE A 100 6.87 1.82 -17.53
N ALA A 101 5.95 2.75 -17.72
CA ALA A 101 4.56 2.42 -17.98
C ALA A 101 4.37 1.66 -19.29
N SER A 102 5.19 1.94 -20.31
CA SER A 102 5.18 1.22 -21.59
C SER A 102 5.75 -0.19 -21.43
N GLN A 103 6.86 -0.35 -20.72
CA GLN A 103 7.42 -1.67 -20.36
C GLN A 103 6.39 -2.52 -19.59
N ALA A 104 5.73 -1.92 -18.59
CA ALA A 104 4.71 -2.61 -17.82
C ALA A 104 3.58 -3.12 -18.72
N SER A 105 3.10 -2.24 -19.61
CA SER A 105 2.00 -2.57 -20.54
C SER A 105 2.40 -3.66 -21.54
N SER A 106 3.60 -3.60 -22.11
CA SER A 106 4.07 -4.60 -23.10
C SER A 106 4.29 -5.99 -22.50
N HIS A 107 4.46 -6.08 -21.18
CA HIS A 107 4.65 -7.35 -20.46
C HIS A 107 3.43 -7.73 -19.60
N GLY A 108 2.28 -7.06 -19.77
CA GLY A 108 1.05 -7.36 -19.02
C GLY A 108 1.19 -7.16 -17.50
N GLN A 109 2.14 -6.33 -17.06
CA GLN A 109 2.40 -6.03 -15.66
C GLN A 109 1.49 -4.90 -15.19
N LYS A 110 1.07 -4.96 -13.93
CA LYS A 110 0.38 -3.85 -13.26
C LYS A 110 1.37 -2.72 -13.00
N LEU A 111 0.92 -1.47 -13.08
CA LEU A 111 1.73 -0.32 -12.68
C LEU A 111 1.19 0.28 -11.39
N ARG A 112 2.07 0.46 -10.40
CA ARG A 112 1.80 1.29 -9.23
C ARG A 112 2.45 2.65 -9.45
N GLY A 113 1.64 3.70 -9.40
CA GLY A 113 2.15 5.07 -9.45
C GLY A 113 2.65 5.49 -8.07
N HIS A 114 3.92 5.91 -8.00
CA HIS A 114 4.58 6.32 -6.76
C HIS A 114 5.40 7.58 -7.04
N THR A 115 5.03 8.75 -6.52
CA THR A 115 3.88 9.08 -5.65
C THR A 115 3.40 10.48 -5.99
N MET A 116 2.13 10.82 -5.72
CA MET A 116 1.57 12.12 -6.10
C MET A 116 1.96 13.26 -5.17
N VAL A 117 1.98 13.03 -3.85
CA VAL A 117 2.32 14.04 -2.84
C VAL A 117 3.31 13.45 -1.84
N TRP A 118 4.48 14.08 -1.72
CA TRP A 118 5.52 13.69 -0.79
C TRP A 118 6.36 14.90 -0.36
N TYR A 119 6.90 14.88 0.84
CA TYR A 119 7.73 15.95 1.37
C TYR A 119 9.17 15.94 0.79
N GLN A 120 9.64 14.77 0.33
CA GLN A 120 10.92 14.62 -0.36
C GLN A 120 10.76 14.62 -1.88
N GLN A 121 11.89 14.77 -2.58
CA GLN A 121 11.93 14.83 -4.06
C GLN A 121 10.87 15.79 -4.62
N LEU A 122 10.74 16.91 -3.91
CA LEU A 122 9.79 17.97 -4.18
C LEU A 122 10.56 19.18 -4.75
N PRO A 123 10.13 19.75 -5.89
CA PRO A 123 10.81 20.89 -6.48
C PRO A 123 10.91 22.08 -5.51
N ASN A 124 12.01 22.83 -5.59
CA ASN A 124 12.19 24.03 -4.76
C ASN A 124 11.09 25.07 -4.99
N TRP A 125 10.56 25.19 -6.21
CA TRP A 125 9.49 26.13 -6.50
C TRP A 125 8.20 25.82 -5.72
N VAL A 126 7.93 24.56 -5.36
CA VAL A 126 6.80 24.18 -4.50
C VAL A 126 7.11 24.51 -3.04
N LYS A 127 8.31 24.13 -2.57
CA LYS A 127 8.75 24.37 -1.19
C LYS A 127 8.72 25.85 -0.80
N SER A 128 9.01 26.74 -1.76
CA SER A 128 9.07 28.19 -1.54
C SER A 128 7.72 28.90 -1.53
N ILE A 129 6.59 28.19 -1.74
CA ILE A 129 5.27 28.82 -1.77
C ILE A 129 4.86 29.24 -0.34
N GLY A 130 4.57 30.52 -0.18
CA GLY A 130 4.24 31.12 1.11
C GLY A 130 2.76 31.01 1.51
N ASP A 131 1.84 30.94 0.55
CA ASP A 131 0.41 31.04 0.82
C ASP A 131 -0.36 29.72 0.58
N ALA A 132 -1.38 29.49 1.41
CA ALA A 132 -2.17 28.27 1.40
C ALA A 132 -2.96 28.05 0.09
N ASN A 133 -3.46 29.13 -0.53
CA ASN A 133 -4.28 29.01 -1.74
C ASN A 133 -3.44 28.52 -2.92
N THR A 134 -2.23 29.05 -3.09
CA THR A 134 -1.30 28.61 -4.11
C THR A 134 -0.83 27.19 -3.86
N VAL A 135 -0.46 26.80 -2.63
CA VAL A 135 -0.06 25.40 -2.33
C VAL A 135 -1.18 24.43 -2.67
N ARG A 136 -2.43 24.74 -2.29
CA ARG A 136 -3.59 23.90 -2.59
C ARG A 136 -3.81 23.78 -4.11
N SER A 137 -3.74 24.90 -4.83
CA SER A 137 -3.93 24.93 -6.28
C SER A 137 -2.87 24.10 -7.00
N VAL A 138 -1.60 24.25 -6.66
CA VAL A 138 -0.51 23.50 -7.33
C VAL A 138 -0.54 22.02 -6.98
N MET A 139 -0.87 21.65 -5.75
CA MET A 139 -1.06 20.25 -5.35
C MET A 139 -2.20 19.60 -6.12
N ASN A 140 -3.35 20.27 -6.21
CA ASN A 140 -4.48 19.72 -6.95
C ASN A 140 -4.19 19.62 -8.45
N ASN A 141 -3.51 20.62 -9.02
CA ASN A 141 -3.09 20.59 -10.41
C ASN A 141 -2.13 19.42 -10.68
N HIS A 142 -1.10 19.25 -9.86
CA HIS A 142 -0.12 18.17 -10.03
C HIS A 142 -0.77 16.77 -9.99
N ILE A 143 -1.61 16.52 -8.97
CA ILE A 143 -2.38 15.27 -8.84
C ILE A 143 -3.24 15.03 -10.08
N THR A 144 -3.96 16.07 -10.53
CA THR A 144 -4.87 15.96 -11.68
C THR A 144 -4.10 15.66 -12.97
N GLN A 145 -2.96 16.33 -13.20
CA GLN A 145 -2.15 16.11 -14.39
C GLN A 145 -1.53 14.71 -14.41
N LEU A 146 -0.99 14.23 -13.28
CA LEU A 146 -0.49 12.86 -13.15
C LEU A 146 -1.58 11.80 -13.41
N ALA A 147 -2.71 11.94 -12.73
CA ALA A 147 -3.82 11.01 -12.84
C ALA A 147 -4.40 10.97 -14.26
N ASN A 148 -4.57 12.13 -14.90
CA ASN A 148 -5.07 12.21 -16.28
C ASN A 148 -4.08 11.63 -17.28
N HIS A 149 -2.77 11.92 -17.14
CA HIS A 149 -1.76 11.42 -18.07
C HIS A 149 -1.65 9.89 -18.05
N TYR A 150 -1.71 9.28 -16.86
CA TYR A 150 -1.61 7.81 -16.71
C TYR A 150 -2.95 7.09 -16.58
N LYS A 151 -4.07 7.77 -16.86
CA LYS A 151 -5.41 7.22 -16.69
C LYS A 151 -5.57 5.89 -17.43
N GLY A 152 -6.10 4.89 -16.73
CA GLY A 152 -6.31 3.53 -17.27
C GLY A 152 -5.04 2.67 -17.35
N ARG A 153 -3.85 3.21 -17.06
CA ARG A 153 -2.59 2.46 -17.01
C ARG A 153 -2.16 2.14 -15.58
N ILE A 154 -2.73 2.82 -14.59
CA ILE A 154 -2.37 2.68 -13.18
C ILE A 154 -3.33 1.72 -12.49
N HIS A 155 -2.78 0.69 -11.85
CA HIS A 155 -3.55 -0.18 -10.96
C HIS A 155 -3.84 0.51 -9.61
N SER A 156 -2.82 1.18 -9.05
CA SER A 156 -2.95 1.91 -7.79
C SER A 156 -1.98 3.07 -7.70
N TRP A 157 -2.40 4.15 -7.03
CA TRP A 157 -1.57 5.31 -6.72
C TRP A 157 -1.24 5.35 -5.24
N ASP A 158 0.02 5.58 -4.91
CA ASP A 158 0.40 6.18 -3.63
C ASP A 158 0.07 7.68 -3.75
N VAL A 159 -1.05 8.10 -3.15
CA VAL A 159 -1.57 9.48 -3.28
C VAL A 159 -0.80 10.42 -2.36
N VAL A 160 -0.64 10.01 -1.11
CA VAL A 160 0.20 10.71 -0.14
C VAL A 160 1.18 9.71 0.44
N ASN A 161 2.46 10.07 0.40
CA ASN A 161 3.54 9.26 0.94
C ASN A 161 4.09 9.90 2.22
N GLU A 162 4.27 9.11 3.26
CA GLU A 162 5.03 9.42 4.47
C GLU A 162 4.61 10.73 5.16
N ALA A 163 3.32 10.96 5.35
CA ALA A 163 2.81 12.17 5.98
C ALA A 163 3.02 12.22 7.50
N PHE A 164 3.40 11.12 8.15
CA PHE A 164 3.61 11.06 9.60
C PHE A 164 5.10 11.15 9.95
N GLU A 165 5.40 11.86 11.05
CA GLU A 165 6.74 11.93 11.65
C GLU A 165 7.17 10.57 12.19
N ASP A 166 8.48 10.40 12.31
CA ASP A 166 9.05 9.26 13.02
C ASP A 166 8.94 9.43 14.54
N GLY A 167 9.08 8.30 15.25
CA GLY A 167 9.07 8.24 16.70
C GLY A 167 7.67 8.14 17.31
N GLY A 168 7.55 8.62 18.55
CA GLY A 168 6.41 8.33 19.44
C GLY A 168 5.23 9.29 19.37
N SER A 169 5.26 10.32 18.50
CA SER A 169 4.24 11.39 18.55
C SER A 169 2.95 11.06 17.78
N GLY A 170 3.04 10.25 16.72
CA GLY A 170 1.92 9.99 15.81
C GLY A 170 1.38 11.25 15.11
N ARG A 171 2.19 12.31 15.01
CA ARG A 171 1.84 13.59 14.38
C ARG A 171 2.21 13.58 12.91
N HIS A 172 1.55 14.45 12.13
CA HIS A 172 1.98 14.72 10.76
C HIS A 172 3.31 15.46 10.73
N ARG A 173 4.11 15.17 9.70
CA ARG A 173 5.42 15.79 9.50
C ARG A 173 5.35 17.17 8.91
N SER A 174 6.34 18.00 9.28
CA SER A 174 6.48 19.31 8.67
C SER A 174 6.81 19.17 7.18
N SER A 175 6.07 19.91 6.37
CA SER A 175 6.22 20.01 4.92
C SER A 175 5.46 21.24 4.48
N VAL A 176 5.75 21.77 3.27
CA VAL A 176 4.97 22.90 2.74
C VAL A 176 3.47 22.61 2.69
N PHE A 177 3.08 21.34 2.49
CA PHE A 177 1.68 20.92 2.54
C PHE A 177 1.11 21.00 3.96
N GLN A 178 1.75 20.35 4.94
CA GLN A 178 1.29 20.38 6.33
C GLN A 178 1.30 21.80 6.91
N ASP A 179 2.38 22.55 6.68
CA ASP A 179 2.61 23.87 7.29
C ASP A 179 1.66 24.94 6.73
N ARG A 180 1.20 24.80 5.48
CA ARG A 180 0.31 25.78 4.82
C ARG A 180 -1.14 25.35 4.77
N LEU A 181 -1.42 24.04 4.67
CA LEU A 181 -2.78 23.53 4.48
C LEU A 181 -3.34 22.82 5.71
N GLY A 182 -2.49 22.42 6.67
CA GLY A 182 -2.88 21.63 7.83
C GLY A 182 -3.40 20.23 7.44
N ASP A 183 -3.93 19.50 8.42
CA ASP A 183 -4.29 18.07 8.28
C ASP A 183 -5.27 17.75 7.13
N GLY A 184 -6.04 18.74 6.67
CA GLY A 184 -6.98 18.58 5.56
C GLY A 184 -6.34 18.38 4.18
N TYR A 185 -5.03 18.55 4.02
CA TYR A 185 -4.37 18.38 2.72
C TYR A 185 -4.40 16.94 2.23
N ILE A 186 -4.30 15.97 3.15
CA ILE A 186 -4.30 14.54 2.81
C ILE A 186 -5.67 14.17 2.24
N GLU A 187 -6.76 14.53 2.92
CA GLU A 187 -8.12 14.31 2.41
C GLU A 187 -8.33 15.00 1.05
N THR A 188 -7.86 16.24 0.92
CA THR A 188 -7.94 17.00 -0.33
C THR A 188 -7.25 16.24 -1.47
N ALA A 189 -6.05 15.68 -1.22
CA ALA A 189 -5.31 14.92 -2.22
C ALA A 189 -6.06 13.65 -2.67
N PHE A 190 -6.61 12.88 -1.72
CA PHE A 190 -7.41 11.68 -2.04
C PHE A 190 -8.67 12.01 -2.85
N ARG A 191 -9.39 13.07 -2.49
CA ARG A 191 -10.57 13.51 -3.25
C ARG A 191 -10.20 13.97 -4.66
N THR A 192 -9.13 14.74 -4.81
CA THR A 192 -8.63 15.17 -6.13
C THR A 192 -8.23 13.96 -6.98
N ALA A 193 -7.47 13.01 -6.42
CA ALA A 193 -7.03 11.81 -7.13
C ALA A 193 -8.23 10.96 -7.59
N ARG A 194 -9.23 10.74 -6.71
CA ARG A 194 -10.45 10.00 -7.07
C ARG A 194 -11.23 10.68 -8.19
N SER A 195 -11.31 12.01 -8.17
CA SER A 195 -12.03 12.76 -9.21
C SER A 195 -11.37 12.64 -10.57
N ALA A 196 -10.02 12.60 -10.62
CA ALA A 196 -9.28 12.53 -11.88
C ALA A 196 -9.22 11.10 -12.44
N ASP A 197 -8.96 10.10 -11.60
CA ASP A 197 -8.96 8.68 -11.95
C ASP A 197 -9.85 7.85 -11.00
N PRO A 198 -11.14 7.68 -11.34
CA PRO A 198 -12.06 6.89 -10.55
C PRO A 198 -11.73 5.39 -10.49
N ALA A 199 -10.94 4.86 -11.43
CA ALA A 199 -10.68 3.43 -11.56
C ALA A 199 -9.46 2.97 -10.74
N ALA A 200 -8.48 3.84 -10.53
CA ALA A 200 -7.30 3.51 -9.73
C ALA A 200 -7.65 3.25 -8.25
N LYS A 201 -6.94 2.30 -7.63
CA LYS A 201 -6.95 2.17 -6.16
C LYS A 201 -6.09 3.27 -5.56
N LEU A 202 -6.59 3.93 -4.52
CA LEU A 202 -5.87 5.01 -3.85
C LEU A 202 -5.27 4.49 -2.56
N CYS A 203 -3.98 4.72 -2.37
CA CYS A 203 -3.21 4.22 -1.24
C CYS A 203 -2.57 5.39 -0.49
N TYR A 204 -2.59 5.29 0.84
CA TYR A 204 -1.65 5.98 1.71
C TYR A 204 -0.44 5.05 1.89
N ASN A 205 0.77 5.56 1.71
CA ASN A 205 2.00 4.77 1.84
C ASN A 205 2.91 5.40 2.90
N ASP A 206 3.54 4.56 3.74
CA ASP A 206 4.48 5.00 4.77
C ASP A 206 5.37 3.84 5.21
N TYR A 207 6.50 4.17 5.83
CA TYR A 207 7.40 3.23 6.49
C TYR A 207 7.23 3.29 8.02
N ASN A 208 7.71 2.27 8.75
CA ASN A 208 7.60 2.16 10.20
C ASN A 208 6.14 2.20 10.70
N ILE A 209 5.24 1.56 9.97
CA ILE A 209 3.81 1.42 10.32
C ILE A 209 3.38 -0.04 10.50
N GLU A 210 4.35 -0.94 10.62
CA GLU A 210 4.18 -2.38 10.76
C GLU A 210 4.05 -2.85 12.22
N ASP A 211 4.49 -2.04 13.20
CA ASP A 211 4.27 -2.31 14.62
C ASP A 211 2.95 -1.68 15.06
N TRP A 212 1.97 -2.51 15.41
CA TRP A 212 0.65 -2.06 15.89
C TRP A 212 0.73 -1.13 17.10
N ASN A 213 1.71 -1.30 17.98
CA ASN A 213 1.82 -0.49 19.20
C ASN A 213 2.51 0.86 18.96
N ALA A 214 3.14 1.05 17.81
CA ALA A 214 3.79 2.31 17.48
C ALA A 214 2.77 3.44 17.30
N ALA A 215 3.09 4.62 17.84
CA ALA A 215 2.24 5.80 17.74
C ALA A 215 1.98 6.22 16.28
N LYS A 216 2.97 6.03 15.38
CA LYS A 216 2.86 6.28 13.94
C LYS A 216 1.79 5.38 13.30
N THR A 217 1.87 4.07 13.52
CA THR A 217 0.85 3.10 13.07
C THR A 217 -0.54 3.46 13.55
N GLN A 218 -0.67 3.80 14.84
CA GLN A 218 -1.94 4.20 15.42
C GLN A 218 -2.46 5.53 14.85
N GLY A 219 -1.57 6.47 14.52
CA GLY A 219 -1.91 7.73 13.83
C GLY A 219 -2.49 7.48 12.44
N VAL A 220 -1.79 6.68 11.62
CA VAL A 220 -2.25 6.28 10.28
C VAL A 220 -3.58 5.52 10.36
N TYR A 221 -3.71 4.57 11.29
CA TYR A 221 -4.97 3.82 11.49
C TYR A 221 -6.13 4.75 11.82
N ARG A 222 -5.95 5.72 12.74
CA ARG A 222 -6.98 6.70 13.09
C ARG A 222 -7.38 7.56 11.89
N MET A 223 -6.42 8.03 11.11
CA MET A 223 -6.67 8.81 9.89
C MET A 223 -7.50 7.99 8.89
N VAL A 224 -7.06 6.77 8.56
CA VAL A 224 -7.78 5.91 7.60
C VAL A 224 -9.19 5.56 8.11
N ARG A 225 -9.35 5.31 9.41
CA ARG A 225 -10.66 5.04 10.02
C ARG A 225 -11.59 6.25 9.93
N ASP A 226 -11.10 7.44 10.23
CA ASP A 226 -11.84 8.70 10.09
C ASP A 226 -12.27 8.93 8.64
N PHE A 227 -11.33 8.81 7.69
CA PHE A 227 -11.57 8.98 6.26
C PHE A 227 -12.67 8.05 5.76
N LYS A 228 -12.61 6.77 6.12
CA LYS A 228 -13.66 5.80 5.77
C LYS A 228 -15.01 6.18 6.39
N SER A 229 -15.04 6.69 7.62
CA SER A 229 -16.30 7.09 8.28
C SER A 229 -16.98 8.30 7.62
N ARG A 230 -16.20 9.16 6.95
CA ARG A 230 -16.68 10.37 6.26
C ARG A 230 -16.73 10.25 4.73
N GLY A 231 -16.53 9.04 4.19
CA GLY A 231 -16.56 8.81 2.74
C GLY A 231 -15.44 9.52 1.98
N VAL A 232 -14.26 9.67 2.58
CA VAL A 232 -13.03 10.00 1.85
C VAL A 232 -12.59 8.75 1.08
N PRO A 233 -12.31 8.86 -0.23
CA PRO A 233 -12.15 7.73 -1.15
C PRO A 233 -10.85 6.93 -1.03
#